data_AF-A0A7N2MRJ8-F1
#
_entry.id   AF-A0A7N2MRJ8-F1
#
_cell.length_a   1.000
_cell.length_b   1.000
_cell.length_c   1.000
_cell.angle_alpha   90.00
_cell.angle_beta   90.00
_cell.angle_gamma   90.00
#
_symmetry.space_group_name_H-M   'P 1'
#
loop_
_entity.id
_entity.type
_entity.pdbx_description
1 polymer ?
#
loop_
_entity_poly.entity_id
_entity_poly.type
_entity_poly.pdbx_seq_one_letter_code
_entity_poly.pdbx_strand_id
1 'polypeptide(L)'
;MVPRDHIVMLPFMAHGHLIPFLALARQIQQRTGFTITIASTKLNIQYLRSTISTDSNSQSLFNVRFAELPFNSTDHDLPPNSENTENLSLGNIGKLFHASISLKDPVLHLVNDIIHQEGKPPLCIISDVFFGWATELAKSVNTVNITFTTGGAYGTLAYVSVWLNLPHRSSDSDEFKVPGFPESYRFHRSQLHQYIRDADGKDLWSRFMQTQISQSCGSVGWLCNSVEEIEPLGFDLLRKYLRLPVWSIGPLIPPALLKNTSSSSFSFSKQHAGKRPGLTTEKCIEWLDLHGPDSVLYISFGSQNTIGLSQMMELAIGLEDSGVSFIWVIRPPIGFDMRSEFRDEWLPEGFEERMKQSKRGLLVRNWAPQLDILSHKSTGAFLSHCGWNSVLESLSQGVPILGWPMAAEQAYNSKMLMEEMGVSVELTRGSQGIIVGKEVKRVIELVLEKEGKGKDMRNKAVEVKKQLRAAVSDETENKGSSVKAMDDFVRTILSKSQEQAASIEVQK
;
A
#
# COMPACT_ATOMS: atom_id res chain seq x y z
N MET A 1 -9.39 31.59 20.79
CA MET A 1 -8.68 30.30 20.62
C MET A 1 -7.46 30.55 19.78
N VAL A 2 -6.27 30.09 20.18
CA VAL A 2 -5.06 30.18 19.33
C VAL A 2 -5.31 29.39 18.04
N PRO A 3 -5.08 29.94 16.83
CA PRO A 3 -5.29 29.21 15.59
C PRO A 3 -4.34 28.01 15.54
N ARG A 4 -4.88 26.80 15.60
CA ARG A 4 -4.10 25.56 15.43
C ARG A 4 -3.56 25.51 14.01
N ASP A 5 -2.35 24.98 13.85
CA ASP A 5 -1.78 24.74 12.54
C ASP A 5 -2.56 23.70 11.76
N HIS A 6 -2.56 23.85 10.43
CA HIS A 6 -3.42 23.10 9.52
C HIS A 6 -2.60 22.44 8.41
N ILE A 7 -2.81 21.14 8.19
CA ILE A 7 -2.24 20.38 7.07
C ILE A 7 -3.35 19.90 6.14
N VAL A 8 -3.16 20.06 4.83
CA VAL A 8 -4.03 19.48 3.80
C VAL A 8 -3.39 18.22 3.24
N MET A 9 -4.16 17.14 3.13
CA MET A 9 -3.70 15.83 2.64
C MET A 9 -4.43 15.42 1.37
N LEU A 10 -3.67 15.01 0.35
CA LEU A 10 -4.18 14.63 -0.97
C LEU A 10 -3.81 13.16 -1.28
N PRO A 11 -4.57 12.16 -0.79
CA PRO A 11 -4.37 10.77 -1.16
C PRO A 11 -4.81 10.51 -2.61
N PHE A 12 -4.04 9.71 -3.35
CA PHE A 12 -4.51 9.23 -4.64
C PHE A 12 -5.75 8.33 -4.49
N MET A 13 -6.60 8.29 -5.53
CA MET A 13 -7.88 7.58 -5.49
C MET A 13 -7.77 6.05 -5.60
N ALA A 14 -7.11 5.45 -4.63
CA ALA A 14 -6.88 4.02 -4.50
C ALA A 14 -6.86 3.62 -3.02
N HIS A 15 -7.46 2.48 -2.66
CA HIS A 15 -7.52 2.02 -1.26
C HIS A 15 -6.14 1.88 -0.60
N GLY A 16 -5.14 1.45 -1.38
CA GLY A 16 -3.76 1.36 -0.92
C GLY A 16 -3.11 2.71 -0.57
N HIS A 17 -3.75 3.83 -0.92
CA HIS A 17 -3.30 5.19 -0.64
C HIS A 17 -4.21 5.85 0.40
N LEU A 18 -5.53 5.73 0.25
CA LEU A 18 -6.52 6.29 1.17
C LEU A 18 -6.31 5.85 2.63
N ILE A 19 -6.06 4.55 2.86
CA ILE A 19 -5.91 4.00 4.22
C ILE A 19 -4.62 4.47 4.90
N PRO A 20 -3.43 4.42 4.28
CA PRO A 20 -2.22 5.00 4.87
C PRO A 20 -2.32 6.50 5.14
N PHE A 21 -2.93 7.28 4.26
CA PHE A 21 -3.15 8.71 4.50
C PHE A 21 -4.06 8.95 5.72
N LEU A 22 -5.12 8.16 5.88
CA LEU A 22 -5.97 8.24 7.07
C LEU A 22 -5.18 7.87 8.35
N ALA A 23 -4.34 6.83 8.31
CA ALA A 23 -3.49 6.45 9.43
C ALA A 23 -2.47 7.55 9.78
N LEU A 24 -1.82 8.14 8.77
CA LEU A 24 -0.90 9.26 8.93
C LEU A 24 -1.59 10.50 9.54
N ALA A 25 -2.78 10.85 9.04
CA ALA A 25 -3.58 11.95 9.58
C ALA A 25 -3.85 11.79 11.07
N ARG A 26 -4.25 10.57 11.49
CA ARG A 26 -4.49 10.24 12.89
C ARG A 26 -3.21 10.38 13.72
N GLN A 27 -2.09 9.85 13.23
CA GLN A 27 -0.82 9.90 13.95
C GLN A 27 -0.31 11.34 14.14
N ILE A 28 -0.36 12.17 13.08
CA ILE A 28 0.04 13.59 13.17
C ILE A 28 -0.90 14.33 14.12
N GLN A 29 -2.22 14.16 13.96
CA GLN A 29 -3.22 14.85 14.79
C GLN A 29 -3.08 14.48 16.27
N GLN A 30 -2.85 13.20 16.60
CA GLN A 30 -2.65 12.76 17.98
C GLN A 30 -1.36 13.32 18.58
N ARG A 31 -0.29 13.42 17.79
CA ARG A 31 1.01 13.92 18.25
C ARG A 31 1.05 15.43 18.43
N THR A 32 0.38 16.19 17.55
CA THR A 32 0.57 17.65 17.43
C THR A 32 -0.67 18.47 17.78
N GLY A 33 -1.86 17.85 17.74
CA GLY A 33 -3.14 18.55 17.83
C GLY A 33 -3.51 19.35 16.58
N PHE A 34 -2.73 19.30 15.50
CA PHE A 34 -3.01 20.02 14.24
C PHE A 34 -4.38 19.67 13.67
N THR A 35 -4.95 20.63 12.94
CA THR A 35 -6.10 20.38 12.06
C THR A 35 -5.59 19.69 10.81
N ILE A 36 -6.20 18.56 10.46
CA ILE A 36 -5.86 17.83 9.24
C ILE A 36 -7.09 17.76 8.34
N THR A 37 -7.00 18.23 7.11
CA THR A 37 -8.06 18.06 6.10
C THR A 37 -7.61 17.05 5.06
N ILE A 38 -8.29 15.91 4.97
CA ILE A 38 -8.10 14.95 3.88
C ILE A 38 -9.08 15.33 2.76
N ALA A 39 -8.54 15.69 1.59
CA ALA A 39 -9.34 16.06 0.43
C ALA A 39 -9.29 14.96 -0.64
N SER A 40 -10.46 14.52 -1.09
CA SER A 40 -10.60 13.52 -2.14
C SER A 40 -11.98 13.64 -2.79
N THR A 41 -12.26 12.80 -3.79
CA THR A 41 -13.56 12.79 -4.46
C THR A 41 -14.66 12.23 -3.54
N LYS A 42 -15.93 12.51 -3.89
CA LYS A 42 -17.09 12.18 -3.06
C LYS A 42 -17.15 10.72 -2.60
N LEU A 43 -16.99 9.76 -3.51
CA LEU A 43 -17.10 8.33 -3.16
C LEU A 43 -15.92 7.87 -2.27
N ASN A 44 -14.74 8.45 -2.46
CA ASN A 44 -13.57 8.16 -1.63
C ASN A 44 -13.72 8.75 -0.23
N ILE A 45 -14.29 9.95 -0.09
CA ILE A 45 -14.62 10.53 1.22
C ILE A 45 -15.67 9.71 1.94
N GLN A 46 -16.71 9.23 1.26
CA GLN A 46 -17.71 8.34 1.85
C GLN A 46 -17.07 7.05 2.38
N TYR A 47 -16.14 6.46 1.64
CA TYR A 47 -15.37 5.30 2.08
C TYR A 47 -14.51 5.59 3.33
N LEU A 48 -13.83 6.73 3.38
CA LEU A 48 -13.03 7.12 4.55
C LEU A 48 -13.92 7.36 5.79
N ARG A 49 -15.09 7.98 5.61
CA ARG A 49 -16.06 8.20 6.70
C ARG A 49 -16.57 6.88 7.26
N SER A 50 -16.95 5.93 6.41
CA SER A 50 -17.44 4.61 6.89
C SER A 50 -16.38 3.85 7.68
N THR A 51 -15.11 3.98 7.28
CA THR A 51 -13.95 3.41 7.99
C THR A 51 -13.75 4.00 9.39
N ILE A 52 -14.11 5.27 9.59
CA ILE A 52 -14.01 5.94 10.91
C ILE A 52 -15.23 5.65 11.79
N SER A 53 -16.44 5.69 11.25
CA SER A 53 -17.68 5.55 12.04
C SER A 53 -17.78 4.21 12.78
N THR A 54 -17.03 3.20 12.36
CA THR A 54 -16.95 1.89 13.01
C THR A 54 -15.92 1.81 14.15
N ASP A 55 -15.09 2.84 14.33
CA ASP A 55 -14.06 2.92 15.36
C ASP A 55 -14.68 3.39 16.69
N SER A 56 -14.74 2.50 17.68
CA SER A 56 -15.44 2.72 18.96
C SER A 56 -14.78 3.81 19.84
N ASN A 57 -13.59 4.29 19.45
CA ASN A 57 -12.84 5.38 20.08
C ASN A 57 -12.95 6.72 19.31
N SER A 58 -14.03 6.93 18.56
CA SER A 58 -14.29 8.10 17.71
C SER A 58 -14.29 9.46 18.44
N GLN A 59 -14.27 9.49 19.77
CA GLN A 59 -14.12 10.71 20.56
C GLN A 59 -12.71 11.35 20.46
N SER A 60 -11.74 10.74 19.78
CA SER A 60 -10.37 11.28 19.65
C SER A 60 -10.08 12.05 18.36
N LEU A 61 -11.02 12.13 17.41
CA LEU A 61 -10.78 12.64 16.04
C LEU A 61 -11.34 14.04 15.76
N PHE A 62 -11.53 14.88 16.78
CA PHE A 62 -12.18 16.20 16.63
C PHE A 62 -11.58 17.11 15.53
N ASN A 63 -10.34 16.88 15.10
CA ASN A 63 -9.65 17.75 14.15
C ASN A 63 -9.26 17.07 12.80
N VAL A 64 -9.73 15.85 12.50
CA VAL A 64 -9.58 15.28 11.14
C VAL A 64 -10.84 15.58 10.34
N ARG A 65 -10.71 16.49 9.37
CA ARG A 65 -11.76 16.94 8.46
C ARG A 65 -11.68 16.21 7.12
N PHE A 66 -12.81 16.11 6.44
CA PHE A 66 -12.92 15.54 5.10
C PHE A 66 -13.50 16.57 4.14
N ALA A 67 -12.78 16.85 3.05
CA ALA A 67 -13.23 17.74 1.99
C ALA A 67 -13.57 16.93 0.73
N GLU A 68 -14.80 17.08 0.25
CA GLU A 68 -15.25 16.48 -1.01
C GLU A 68 -14.88 17.39 -2.17
N LEU A 69 -14.01 16.90 -3.05
CA LEU A 69 -13.60 17.60 -4.26
C LEU A 69 -14.59 17.27 -5.39
N PRO A 70 -15.11 18.28 -6.12
CA PRO A 70 -15.87 18.08 -7.34
C PRO A 70 -15.10 17.22 -8.34
N PHE A 71 -15.70 16.10 -8.72
CA PHE A 71 -15.18 15.18 -9.72
C PHE A 71 -16.34 14.40 -10.32
N ASN A 72 -16.36 14.24 -11.63
CA ASN A 72 -17.33 13.41 -12.32
C ASN A 72 -16.58 12.50 -13.31
N SER A 73 -16.65 11.19 -13.08
CA SER A 73 -15.93 10.21 -13.89
C SER A 73 -16.35 10.25 -15.37
N THR A 74 -17.61 10.58 -15.65
CA THR A 74 -18.15 10.59 -17.02
C THR A 74 -17.59 11.72 -17.89
N ASP A 75 -17.10 12.82 -17.29
CA ASP A 75 -16.44 13.92 -18.00
C ASP A 75 -15.05 13.53 -18.53
N HIS A 76 -14.55 12.33 -18.15
CA HIS A 76 -13.22 11.82 -18.45
C HIS A 76 -13.25 10.45 -19.14
N ASP A 77 -14.34 10.11 -19.83
CA ASP A 77 -14.54 8.81 -20.52
C ASP A 77 -14.37 7.58 -19.60
N LEU A 78 -14.69 7.74 -18.31
CA LEU A 78 -14.75 6.65 -17.33
C LEU A 78 -16.21 6.23 -17.10
N PRO A 79 -16.46 4.97 -16.73
CA PRO A 79 -17.79 4.54 -16.35
C PRO A 79 -18.35 5.37 -15.18
N PRO A 80 -19.68 5.55 -15.06
CA PRO A 80 -20.28 6.27 -13.94
C PRO A 80 -19.84 5.72 -12.58
N ASN A 81 -19.68 6.61 -11.59
CA ASN A 81 -19.27 6.27 -10.22
C ASN A 81 -17.90 5.54 -10.13
N SER A 82 -17.00 5.78 -11.09
CA SER A 82 -15.66 5.21 -11.11
C SER A 82 -14.62 6.21 -10.65
N GLU A 83 -14.70 6.57 -9.37
CA GLU A 83 -13.79 7.55 -8.75
C GLU A 83 -12.61 6.89 -8.02
N ASN A 84 -12.49 5.57 -8.07
CA ASN A 84 -11.42 4.80 -7.44
C ASN A 84 -10.89 3.78 -8.43
N THR A 85 -9.61 3.45 -8.31
CA THR A 85 -8.96 2.37 -9.08
C THR A 85 -9.58 0.99 -8.84
N GLU A 86 -10.28 0.80 -7.74
CA GLU A 86 -11.00 -0.44 -7.45
C GLU A 86 -12.03 -0.76 -8.55
N ASN A 87 -12.00 -2.01 -9.03
CA ASN A 87 -12.88 -2.53 -10.07
C ASN A 87 -12.74 -1.88 -11.45
N LEU A 88 -11.74 -1.02 -11.68
CA LEU A 88 -11.44 -0.51 -13.00
C LEU A 88 -10.61 -1.51 -13.80
N SER A 89 -10.93 -1.63 -15.09
CA SER A 89 -10.01 -2.27 -16.04
C SER A 89 -8.71 -1.47 -16.10
N LEU A 90 -7.62 -2.15 -16.43
CA LEU A 90 -6.30 -1.53 -16.51
C LEU A 90 -6.25 -0.29 -17.42
N GLY A 91 -6.97 -0.28 -18.55
CA GLY A 91 -7.06 0.88 -19.43
C GLY A 91 -7.81 2.07 -18.80
N ASN A 92 -8.88 1.78 -18.05
CA ASN A 92 -9.61 2.81 -17.30
C ASN A 92 -8.82 3.34 -16.11
N ILE A 93 -7.94 2.53 -15.50
CA ILE A 93 -7.01 3.02 -14.49
C ILE A 93 -6.14 4.14 -15.08
N GLY A 94 -5.54 3.94 -16.26
CA GLY A 94 -4.75 4.99 -16.93
C GLY A 94 -5.54 6.27 -17.20
N LYS A 95 -6.80 6.15 -17.60
CA LYS A 95 -7.71 7.32 -17.72
C LYS A 95 -7.97 8.01 -16.39
N LEU A 96 -8.18 7.27 -15.30
CA LEU A 96 -8.38 7.83 -13.96
C LEU A 96 -7.14 8.60 -13.47
N PHE A 97 -5.93 8.10 -13.75
CA PHE A 97 -4.69 8.83 -13.47
C PHE A 97 -4.70 10.19 -14.19
N HIS A 98 -4.98 10.25 -15.50
CA HIS A 98 -5.09 11.52 -16.21
C HIS A 98 -6.21 12.42 -15.70
N ALA A 99 -7.40 11.86 -15.47
CA ALA A 99 -8.55 12.57 -14.92
C ALA A 99 -8.20 13.22 -13.57
N SER A 100 -7.33 12.60 -12.77
CA SER A 100 -6.93 13.12 -11.47
C SER A 100 -6.22 14.48 -11.51
N ILE A 101 -5.71 14.91 -12.68
CA ILE A 101 -5.15 16.25 -12.90
C ILE A 101 -6.23 17.33 -12.76
N SER A 102 -7.50 17.02 -13.09
CA SER A 102 -8.61 17.97 -12.97
C SER A 102 -8.92 18.36 -11.52
N LEU A 103 -8.39 17.62 -10.54
CA LEU A 103 -8.51 17.94 -9.11
C LEU A 103 -7.65 19.14 -8.69
N LYS A 104 -6.74 19.64 -9.54
CA LYS A 104 -5.89 20.78 -9.21
C LYS A 104 -6.69 22.03 -8.84
N ASP A 105 -7.66 22.42 -9.66
CA ASP A 105 -8.45 23.63 -9.43
C ASP A 105 -9.39 23.50 -8.22
N PRO A 106 -10.13 22.38 -8.04
CA PRO A 106 -10.84 22.08 -6.80
C PRO A 106 -9.98 22.20 -5.53
N VAL A 107 -8.74 21.68 -5.57
CA VAL A 107 -7.82 21.77 -4.43
C VAL A 107 -7.35 23.20 -4.20
N LEU A 108 -7.09 23.97 -5.24
CA LEU A 108 -6.72 25.38 -5.11
C LEU A 108 -7.84 26.18 -4.43
N HIS A 109 -9.10 25.97 -4.84
CA HIS A 109 -10.25 26.58 -4.18
C HIS A 109 -10.34 26.19 -2.70
N LEU A 110 -10.20 24.90 -2.38
CA LEU A 110 -10.20 24.43 -0.99
C LEU A 110 -9.10 25.10 -0.15
N VAL A 111 -7.89 25.21 -0.68
CA VAL A 111 -6.77 25.83 0.06
C VAL A 111 -6.99 27.33 0.24
N ASN A 112 -7.52 28.03 -0.77
CA ASN A 112 -7.88 29.44 -0.65
C ASN A 112 -8.99 29.66 0.38
N ASP A 113 -10.01 28.79 0.42
CA ASP A 113 -11.07 28.85 1.43
C ASP A 113 -10.51 28.69 2.84
N ILE A 114 -9.56 27.75 3.04
CA ILE A 114 -8.85 27.58 4.31
C ILE A 114 -8.07 28.85 4.67
N ILE A 115 -7.34 29.44 3.72
CA ILE A 115 -6.60 30.70 3.93
C ILE A 115 -7.54 31.83 4.32
N HIS A 116 -8.67 31.97 3.64
CA HIS A 116 -9.65 33.02 3.94
C HIS A 116 -10.28 32.84 5.32
N GLN A 117 -10.57 31.60 5.73
CA GLN A 117 -11.18 31.31 7.03
C GLN A 117 -10.21 31.44 8.19
N GLU A 118 -8.94 31.04 8.01
CA GLU A 118 -7.95 30.96 9.08
C GLU A 118 -6.98 32.16 9.09
N GLY A 119 -6.99 32.99 8.05
CA GLY A 119 -6.13 34.17 7.91
C GLY A 119 -4.65 33.86 7.64
N LYS A 120 -4.31 32.58 7.41
CA LYS A 120 -2.94 32.11 7.12
C LYS A 120 -2.96 30.88 6.20
N PRO A 121 -1.91 30.62 5.41
CA PRO A 121 -1.78 29.38 4.66
C PRO A 121 -1.65 28.16 5.59
N PRO A 122 -2.06 26.97 5.10
CA PRO A 122 -1.75 25.73 5.80
C PRO A 122 -0.23 25.57 5.95
N LEU A 123 0.19 24.83 6.99
CA LEU A 123 1.60 24.57 7.28
C LEU A 123 2.30 23.87 6.11
N CYS A 124 1.61 22.89 5.54
CA CYS A 124 2.02 22.21 4.32
C CYS A 124 0.83 21.50 3.66
N ILE A 125 1.03 21.13 2.40
CA ILE A 125 0.24 20.13 1.70
C ILE A 125 1.05 18.83 1.73
N ILE A 126 0.45 17.74 2.17
CA ILE A 126 1.02 16.39 2.02
C ILE A 126 0.29 15.74 0.83
N SER A 127 1.00 15.53 -0.26
CA SER A 127 0.44 14.98 -1.50
C SER A 127 0.97 13.61 -1.83
N ASP A 128 0.13 12.78 -2.43
CA ASP A 128 0.57 11.53 -3.02
C ASP A 128 1.61 11.77 -4.12
N VAL A 129 2.52 10.82 -4.34
CA VAL A 129 3.52 10.89 -5.41
C VAL A 129 2.88 11.11 -6.80
N PHE A 130 1.62 10.69 -6.99
CA PHE A 130 0.86 10.88 -8.22
C PHE A 130 0.23 12.28 -8.38
N PHE A 131 0.33 13.15 -7.38
CA PHE A 131 -0.14 14.54 -7.42
C PHE A 131 1.03 15.52 -7.40
N GLY A 132 2.01 15.32 -8.27
CA GLY A 132 3.16 16.22 -8.40
C GLY A 132 2.78 17.68 -8.64
N TRP A 133 1.64 17.94 -9.29
CA TRP A 133 1.12 19.29 -9.48
C TRP A 133 0.85 20.04 -8.16
N ALA A 134 0.71 19.34 -7.03
CA ALA A 134 0.55 19.94 -5.71
C ALA A 134 1.80 20.73 -5.28
N THR A 135 2.99 20.41 -5.81
CA THR A 135 4.22 21.17 -5.55
C THR A 135 4.10 22.61 -6.03
N GLU A 136 3.65 22.83 -7.26
CA GLU A 136 3.48 24.19 -7.80
C GLU A 136 2.25 24.90 -7.20
N LEU A 137 1.19 24.16 -6.90
CA LEU A 137 0.03 24.70 -6.19
C LEU A 137 0.43 25.24 -4.81
N ALA A 138 1.19 24.47 -4.03
CA ALA A 138 1.66 24.89 -2.71
C ALA A 138 2.47 26.19 -2.78
N LYS A 139 3.37 26.31 -3.75
CA LYS A 139 4.15 27.54 -3.98
C LYS A 139 3.24 28.74 -4.28
N SER A 140 2.22 28.56 -5.11
CA SER A 140 1.30 29.65 -5.53
C SER A 140 0.50 30.27 -4.38
N VAL A 141 0.33 29.54 -3.28
CA VAL A 141 -0.40 29.98 -2.09
C VAL A 141 0.50 30.17 -0.86
N ASN A 142 1.81 30.30 -1.07
CA ASN A 142 2.82 30.51 -0.03
C ASN A 142 2.84 29.43 1.07
N THR A 143 2.73 28.15 0.68
CA THR A 143 2.97 26.98 1.54
C THR A 143 4.00 26.05 0.89
N VAL A 144 4.27 24.90 1.50
CA VAL A 144 5.19 23.87 0.98
C VAL A 144 4.45 22.55 0.72
N ASN A 145 4.95 21.80 -0.25
CA ASN A 145 4.48 20.43 -0.50
C ASN A 145 5.47 19.42 0.09
N ILE A 146 4.92 18.36 0.70
CA ILE A 146 5.61 17.16 1.17
C ILE A 146 5.03 15.99 0.39
N THR A 147 5.86 15.23 -0.30
CA THR A 147 5.39 14.04 -1.03
C THR A 147 5.26 12.87 -0.06
N PHE A 148 4.18 12.11 -0.11
CA PHE A 148 4.03 10.87 0.64
C PHE A 148 3.98 9.67 -0.31
N THR A 149 4.95 8.76 -0.19
CA THR A 149 4.90 7.44 -0.80
C THR A 149 4.34 6.44 0.20
N THR A 150 3.25 5.77 -0.19
CA THR A 150 2.63 4.69 0.60
C THR A 150 3.34 3.35 0.42
N GLY A 151 4.35 3.29 -0.45
CA GLY A 151 5.24 2.15 -0.67
C GLY A 151 6.49 2.15 0.22
N GLY A 152 7.26 1.07 0.12
CA GLY A 152 8.59 0.94 0.73
C GLY A 152 9.64 1.76 -0.02
N ALA A 153 10.76 2.07 0.63
CA ALA A 153 11.79 2.93 0.08
C ALA A 153 12.47 2.29 -1.15
N TYR A 154 12.79 0.99 -1.10
CA TYR A 154 13.41 0.25 -2.21
C TYR A 154 12.47 0.22 -3.43
N GLY A 155 11.22 -0.20 -3.22
CA GLY A 155 10.22 -0.30 -4.27
C GLY A 155 9.89 1.05 -4.89
N THR A 156 9.77 2.09 -4.06
CA THR A 156 9.54 3.47 -4.51
C THR A 156 10.67 3.95 -5.40
N LEU A 157 11.94 3.77 -4.98
CA LEU A 157 13.09 4.17 -5.80
C LEU A 157 13.08 3.47 -7.16
N ALA A 158 12.92 2.14 -7.17
CA ALA A 158 12.90 1.37 -8.40
C ALA A 158 11.77 1.83 -9.33
N TYR A 159 10.57 2.02 -8.80
CA TYR A 159 9.41 2.46 -9.57
C TYR A 159 9.58 3.87 -10.15
N VAL A 160 10.02 4.82 -9.32
CA VAL A 160 10.31 6.21 -9.72
C VAL A 160 11.38 6.26 -10.80
N SER A 161 12.50 5.58 -10.57
CA SER A 161 13.63 5.58 -11.49
C SER A 161 13.29 4.92 -12.83
N VAL A 162 12.55 3.81 -12.81
CA VAL A 162 12.13 3.13 -14.04
C VAL A 162 11.21 4.02 -14.87
N TRP A 163 10.25 4.72 -14.27
CA TRP A 163 9.37 5.63 -15.02
C TRP A 163 10.10 6.85 -15.58
N LEU A 164 10.98 7.47 -14.79
CA LEU A 164 11.71 8.67 -15.22
C LEU A 164 12.74 8.38 -16.32
N ASN A 165 13.35 7.19 -16.32
CA ASN A 165 14.49 6.90 -17.19
C ASN A 165 14.21 5.85 -18.27
N LEU A 166 13.12 5.07 -18.14
CA LEU A 166 12.76 3.94 -19.01
C LEU A 166 13.96 3.05 -19.39
N PRO A 167 14.82 2.61 -18.43
CA PRO A 167 16.11 2.01 -18.73
C PRO A 167 16.01 0.66 -19.45
N HIS A 168 14.87 -0.02 -19.34
CA HIS A 168 14.57 -1.26 -20.07
C HIS A 168 14.48 -1.05 -21.59
N ARG A 169 14.37 0.20 -22.07
CA ARG A 169 14.39 0.51 -23.51
C ARG A 169 15.80 0.69 -24.06
N SER A 170 16.80 0.85 -23.20
CA SER A 170 18.18 1.12 -23.60
C SER A 170 18.91 -0.12 -24.11
N SER A 171 18.28 -1.30 -24.08
CA SER A 171 18.86 -2.56 -24.52
C SER A 171 17.77 -3.63 -24.74
N ASP A 172 18.03 -4.61 -25.59
CA ASP A 172 17.18 -5.78 -25.82
C ASP A 172 17.43 -6.94 -24.83
N SER A 173 18.43 -6.81 -23.93
CA SER A 173 18.69 -7.78 -22.85
C SER A 173 17.48 -7.92 -21.93
N ASP A 174 17.23 -9.16 -21.51
CA ASP A 174 16.21 -9.50 -20.50
C ASP A 174 16.51 -8.88 -19.14
N GLU A 175 17.77 -8.56 -18.86
CA GLU A 175 18.17 -7.83 -17.66
C GLU A 175 18.63 -6.41 -17.98
N PHE A 176 18.28 -5.47 -17.10
CA PHE A 176 18.66 -4.07 -17.19
C PHE A 176 19.02 -3.50 -15.81
N LYS A 177 19.73 -2.37 -15.83
CA LYS A 177 20.11 -1.61 -14.63
C LYS A 177 19.08 -0.52 -14.38
N VAL A 178 18.83 -0.20 -13.12
CA VAL A 178 17.93 0.89 -12.74
C VAL A 178 18.77 2.03 -12.14
N PRO A 179 18.72 3.25 -12.71
CA PRO A 179 19.44 4.40 -12.16
C PRO A 179 19.11 4.60 -10.67
N GLY A 180 20.12 4.92 -9.86
CA GLY A 180 19.97 5.02 -8.41
C GLY A 180 20.28 3.74 -7.65
N PHE A 181 20.31 2.58 -8.30
CA PHE A 181 20.81 1.34 -7.70
C PHE A 181 22.31 1.11 -8.01
N PRO A 182 23.03 0.35 -7.17
CA PRO A 182 24.41 -0.02 -7.47
C PRO A 182 24.53 -0.80 -8.78
N GLU A 183 25.68 -0.65 -9.45
CA GLU A 183 25.98 -1.28 -10.75
C GLU A 183 25.95 -2.82 -10.72
N SER A 184 25.98 -3.44 -9.55
CA SER A 184 25.84 -4.89 -9.37
C SER A 184 24.39 -5.37 -9.45
N TYR A 185 23.40 -4.49 -9.24
CA TYR A 185 21.99 -4.87 -9.24
C TYR A 185 21.46 -5.03 -10.67
N ARG A 186 20.68 -6.09 -10.88
CA ARG A 186 19.97 -6.35 -12.13
C ARG A 186 18.48 -6.51 -11.85
N PHE A 187 17.69 -5.95 -12.76
CA PHE A 187 16.24 -6.11 -12.81
C PHE A 187 15.89 -6.80 -14.12
N HIS A 188 14.88 -7.66 -14.09
CA HIS A 188 14.48 -8.46 -15.23
C HIS A 188 13.25 -7.86 -15.92
N ARG A 189 13.19 -7.85 -17.25
CA ARG A 189 12.06 -7.28 -18.02
C ARG A 189 10.72 -7.93 -17.67
N SER A 190 10.73 -9.21 -17.30
CA SER A 190 9.53 -9.92 -16.84
C SER A 190 8.97 -9.42 -15.51
N GLN A 191 9.75 -8.69 -14.71
CA GLN A 191 9.29 -8.02 -13.49
C GLN A 191 8.47 -6.77 -13.81
N LEU A 192 8.63 -6.20 -15.02
CA LEU A 192 7.87 -5.05 -15.45
C LEU A 192 6.45 -5.45 -15.83
N HIS A 193 5.49 -4.74 -15.25
CA HIS A 193 4.11 -4.77 -15.72
C HIS A 193 4.05 -4.36 -17.20
N GLN A 194 3.09 -4.91 -17.95
CA GLN A 194 2.97 -4.69 -19.40
C GLN A 194 3.03 -3.21 -19.80
N TYR A 195 2.29 -2.31 -19.15
CA TYR A 195 2.36 -0.87 -19.47
C TYR A 195 3.74 -0.25 -19.30
N ILE A 196 4.54 -0.68 -18.32
CA ILE A 196 5.90 -0.17 -18.17
C ILE A 196 6.78 -0.76 -19.28
N ARG A 197 6.59 -2.03 -19.62
CA ARG A 197 7.34 -2.70 -20.69
C ARG A 197 7.09 -2.08 -22.07
N ASP A 198 5.84 -1.67 -22.30
CA ASP A 198 5.38 -1.06 -23.55
C ASP A 198 5.57 0.46 -23.57
N ALA A 199 5.84 1.09 -22.42
CA ALA A 199 6.00 2.53 -22.27
C ALA A 199 7.11 3.06 -23.18
N ASP A 200 6.89 4.22 -23.82
CA ASP A 200 7.81 4.80 -24.80
C ASP A 200 8.20 6.26 -24.52
N GLY A 201 7.74 6.83 -23.40
CA GLY A 201 7.94 8.23 -23.05
C GLY A 201 6.88 9.19 -23.62
N LYS A 202 6.05 8.73 -24.56
CA LYS A 202 5.04 9.53 -25.27
C LYS A 202 3.62 9.02 -25.03
N ASP A 203 3.48 7.75 -24.67
CA ASP A 203 2.22 7.13 -24.31
C ASP A 203 1.54 7.82 -23.11
N LEU A 204 0.26 7.50 -22.92
CA LEU A 204 -0.56 8.11 -21.89
C LEU A 204 0.05 7.93 -20.49
N TRP A 205 0.51 6.72 -20.15
CA TRP A 205 1.11 6.45 -18.84
C TRP A 205 2.43 7.20 -18.66
N SER A 206 3.33 7.12 -19.64
CA SER A 206 4.62 7.83 -19.55
C SER A 206 4.45 9.32 -19.31
N ARG A 207 3.59 9.99 -20.09
CA ARG A 207 3.37 11.44 -19.95
C ARG A 207 2.86 11.82 -18.56
N PHE A 208 1.93 11.03 -18.01
CA PHE A 208 1.44 11.27 -16.66
C PHE A 208 2.53 11.00 -15.62
N MET A 209 3.10 9.78 -15.62
CA MET A 209 4.00 9.32 -14.58
C MET A 209 5.28 10.15 -14.54
N GLN A 210 5.89 10.43 -15.69
CA GLN A 210 7.10 11.26 -15.75
C GLN A 210 6.83 12.68 -15.27
N THR A 211 5.71 13.29 -15.67
CA THR A 211 5.34 14.64 -15.24
C THR A 211 5.09 14.69 -13.73
N GLN A 212 4.22 13.83 -13.21
CA GLN A 212 3.83 13.87 -11.81
C GLN A 212 4.99 13.48 -10.89
N ILE A 213 5.74 12.41 -11.22
CA ILE A 213 6.91 12.02 -10.42
C ILE A 213 7.97 13.12 -10.44
N SER A 214 8.28 13.70 -11.62
CA SER A 214 9.25 14.79 -11.71
C SER A 214 8.85 16.01 -10.88
N GLN A 215 7.56 16.36 -10.85
CA GLN A 215 7.07 17.47 -10.04
C GLN A 215 7.05 17.13 -8.53
N SER A 216 6.77 15.88 -8.16
CA SER A 216 6.88 15.38 -6.79
C SER A 216 8.33 15.38 -6.28
N CYS A 217 9.33 15.16 -7.14
CA CYS A 217 10.75 15.35 -6.80
C CYS A 217 11.11 16.82 -6.51
N GLY A 218 10.24 17.79 -6.82
CA GLY A 218 10.40 19.20 -6.46
C GLY A 218 9.80 19.60 -5.12
N SER A 219 9.25 18.65 -4.34
CA SER A 219 8.75 18.89 -2.98
C SER A 219 9.89 19.15 -2.00
N VAL A 220 9.58 19.59 -0.77
CA VAL A 220 10.63 19.93 0.22
C VAL A 220 11.15 18.72 1.00
N GLY A 221 10.56 17.56 0.79
CA GLY A 221 10.91 16.30 1.44
C GLY A 221 9.82 15.25 1.24
N TRP A 222 10.17 13.98 1.52
CA TRP A 222 9.29 12.84 1.31
C TRP A 222 8.99 12.12 2.63
N LEU A 223 7.73 11.76 2.85
CA LEU A 223 7.33 10.76 3.83
C LEU A 223 7.31 9.39 3.17
N CYS A 224 7.79 8.36 3.86
CA CYS A 224 7.77 6.98 3.39
C CYS A 224 7.12 6.09 4.44
N ASN A 225 6.12 5.29 4.03
CA ASN A 225 5.45 4.34 4.93
C ASN A 225 6.34 3.09 5.18
N SER A 226 7.53 3.28 5.74
CA SER A 226 8.44 2.19 6.08
C SER A 226 9.29 2.55 7.30
N VAL A 227 10.14 1.61 7.70
CA VAL A 227 10.98 1.64 8.89
C VAL A 227 12.44 1.52 8.49
N GLU A 228 13.30 2.37 9.04
CA GLU A 228 14.72 2.46 8.71
C GLU A 228 15.43 1.10 8.84
N GLU A 229 15.13 0.37 9.91
CA GLU A 229 15.79 -0.89 10.27
C GLU A 229 15.51 -2.04 9.30
N ILE A 230 14.39 -1.99 8.56
CA ILE A 230 13.99 -3.07 7.64
C ILE A 230 14.42 -2.77 6.20
N GLU A 231 14.56 -1.49 5.82
CA GLU A 231 14.95 -1.06 4.48
C GLU A 231 16.20 -0.15 4.46
N PRO A 232 17.32 -0.50 5.13
CA PRO A 232 18.48 0.39 5.21
C PRO A 232 19.01 0.77 3.82
N LEU A 233 19.17 -0.22 2.94
CA LEU A 233 19.57 0.02 1.54
C LEU A 233 18.55 0.88 0.79
N GLY A 234 17.25 0.61 0.96
CA GLY A 234 16.19 1.34 0.27
C GLY A 234 16.20 2.83 0.63
N PHE A 235 16.32 3.15 1.91
CA PHE A 235 16.37 4.53 2.39
C PHE A 235 17.65 5.25 1.98
N ASP A 236 18.80 4.61 2.09
CA ASP A 236 20.08 5.16 1.65
C ASP A 236 20.05 5.56 0.18
N LEU A 237 19.58 4.65 -0.68
CA LEU A 237 19.51 4.90 -2.11
C LEU A 237 18.44 5.95 -2.46
N LEU A 238 17.26 5.91 -1.84
CA LEU A 238 16.18 6.85 -2.12
C LEU A 238 16.57 8.28 -1.74
N ARG A 239 17.18 8.49 -0.56
CA ARG A 239 17.69 9.81 -0.14
C ARG A 239 18.78 10.31 -1.08
N LYS A 240 19.71 9.45 -1.49
CA LYS A 240 20.77 9.81 -2.45
C LYS A 240 20.22 10.18 -3.82
N TYR A 241 19.19 9.47 -4.28
CA TYR A 241 18.57 9.70 -5.58
C TYR A 241 17.76 11.00 -5.59
N LEU A 242 16.91 11.22 -4.59
CA LEU A 242 16.07 12.43 -4.49
C LEU A 242 16.87 13.67 -4.09
N ARG A 243 17.95 13.50 -3.31
CA ARG A 243 18.70 14.60 -2.67
C ARG A 243 17.81 15.49 -1.79
N LEU A 244 16.84 14.86 -1.13
CA LEU A 244 15.88 15.47 -0.23
C LEU A 244 15.80 14.68 1.07
N PRO A 245 15.31 15.28 2.17
CA PRO A 245 14.92 14.52 3.36
C PRO A 245 13.88 13.46 3.01
N VAL A 246 14.07 12.24 3.53
CA VAL A 246 13.10 11.16 3.46
C VAL A 246 12.88 10.62 4.87
N TRP A 247 11.69 10.85 5.42
CA TRP A 247 11.31 10.41 6.76
C TRP A 247 10.62 9.05 6.72
N SER A 248 11.19 8.08 7.41
CA SER A 248 10.65 6.74 7.61
C SER A 248 9.56 6.78 8.68
N ILE A 249 8.29 6.94 8.33
CA ILE A 249 7.20 7.17 9.29
C ILE A 249 6.31 5.94 9.55
N GLY A 250 6.69 4.78 9.00
CA GLY A 250 5.92 3.55 9.09
C GLY A 250 6.17 2.71 10.35
N PRO A 251 5.54 1.52 10.46
CA PRO A 251 4.43 1.08 9.64
C PRO A 251 3.14 1.81 10.05
N LEU A 252 2.41 2.35 9.06
CA LEU A 252 1.09 2.96 9.27
C LEU A 252 -0.02 1.90 9.32
N ILE A 253 0.08 0.98 10.29
CA ILE A 253 -0.91 -0.06 10.56
C ILE A 253 -1.62 0.21 11.90
N PRO A 254 -2.80 -0.38 12.17
CA PRO A 254 -3.48 -0.22 13.46
C PRO A 254 -2.56 -0.44 14.67
N PRO A 255 -2.51 0.49 15.65
CA PRO A 255 -1.68 0.33 16.83
C PRO A 255 -1.95 -0.95 17.63
N ALA A 256 -3.18 -1.46 17.56
CA ALA A 256 -3.57 -2.72 18.20
C ALA A 256 -2.84 -3.95 17.62
N LEU A 257 -2.40 -3.93 16.36
CA LEU A 257 -1.59 -5.00 15.76
C LEU A 257 -0.13 -5.00 16.22
N LEU A 258 0.33 -3.83 16.69
CA LEU A 258 1.70 -3.63 17.16
C LEU A 258 1.85 -3.97 18.65
N LYS A 259 0.74 -4.12 19.38
CA LYS A 259 0.71 -4.51 20.81
C LYS A 259 0.61 -6.03 20.96
N ASN A 260 1.35 -6.59 21.92
CA ASN A 260 1.26 -8.01 22.32
C ASN A 260 0.01 -8.27 23.19
N THR A 261 -1.18 -7.89 22.74
CA THR A 261 -2.40 -8.22 23.47
C THR A 261 -3.00 -9.49 22.88
N SER A 262 -2.82 -10.60 23.58
CA SER A 262 -3.44 -11.93 23.32
C SER A 262 -4.97 -11.94 23.49
N SER A 263 -5.64 -10.79 23.40
CA SER A 263 -7.09 -10.69 23.58
C SER A 263 -7.78 -11.00 22.26
N SER A 264 -8.40 -12.18 22.20
CA SER A 264 -9.32 -12.68 21.16
C SER A 264 -10.59 -11.83 20.95
N SER A 265 -10.64 -10.59 21.44
CA SER A 265 -11.84 -9.76 21.48
C SER A 265 -11.80 -8.51 20.57
N PHE A 266 -10.69 -8.23 19.89
CA PHE A 266 -10.62 -7.13 18.93
C PHE A 266 -10.70 -7.64 17.49
N SER A 267 -11.85 -7.43 16.85
CA SER A 267 -11.96 -7.61 15.39
C SER A 267 -11.35 -6.39 14.67
N PHE A 268 -10.37 -6.65 13.80
CA PHE A 268 -9.70 -5.65 12.98
C PHE A 268 -10.46 -5.33 11.67
N SER A 269 -11.58 -6.01 11.43
CA SER A 269 -12.43 -5.91 10.24
C SER A 269 -12.96 -4.50 9.90
N LYS A 270 -12.75 -3.53 10.79
CA LYS A 270 -13.30 -2.18 10.71
C LYS A 270 -12.56 -1.24 9.76
N GLN A 271 -11.34 -1.57 9.31
CA GLN A 271 -10.58 -0.73 8.36
C GLN A 271 -11.15 -0.72 6.93
N HIS A 272 -12.09 -1.61 6.62
CA HIS A 272 -12.69 -1.74 5.29
C HIS A 272 -14.23 -1.82 5.37
N ALA A 273 -14.85 -1.14 6.34
CA ALA A 273 -16.27 -1.20 6.66
C ALA A 273 -17.25 -0.92 5.48
N GLY A 274 -16.76 -0.39 4.36
CA GLY A 274 -17.52 -0.25 3.11
C GLY A 274 -17.64 -1.55 2.28
N LYS A 275 -16.93 -2.63 2.62
CA LYS A 275 -16.96 -3.92 1.91
C LYS A 275 -17.69 -4.95 2.76
N ARG A 276 -18.72 -5.58 2.20
CA ARG A 276 -19.39 -6.72 2.86
C ARG A 276 -18.49 -7.95 2.73
N PRO A 277 -18.03 -8.55 3.84
CA PRO A 277 -17.25 -9.78 3.78
C PRO A 277 -18.06 -10.89 3.12
N GLY A 278 -17.42 -11.73 2.30
CA GLY A 278 -18.05 -12.97 1.81
C GLY A 278 -18.31 -13.97 2.93
N LEU A 279 -17.57 -13.86 4.04
CA LEU A 279 -17.71 -14.65 5.26
C LEU A 279 -17.47 -13.75 6.48
N THR A 280 -18.22 -13.94 7.58
CA THR A 280 -18.01 -13.11 8.79
C THR A 280 -16.64 -13.40 9.41
N THR A 281 -16.11 -12.43 10.15
CA THR A 281 -14.81 -12.56 10.81
C THR A 281 -14.79 -13.76 11.75
N GLU A 282 -15.87 -13.94 12.51
CA GLU A 282 -16.03 -15.02 13.48
C GLU A 282 -15.88 -16.38 12.81
N LYS A 283 -16.53 -16.59 11.65
CA LYS A 283 -16.43 -17.85 10.91
C LYS A 283 -15.02 -18.12 10.36
N CYS A 284 -14.28 -17.06 9.97
CA CYS A 284 -12.90 -17.23 9.52
C CYS A 284 -12.00 -17.67 10.69
N ILE A 285 -12.19 -17.06 11.86
CA ILE A 285 -11.42 -17.38 13.07
C ILE A 285 -11.78 -18.78 13.59
N GLU A 286 -13.07 -19.12 13.68
CA GLU A 286 -13.53 -20.46 14.06
C GLU A 286 -12.93 -21.55 13.18
N TRP A 287 -12.80 -21.30 11.86
CA TRP A 287 -12.13 -22.22 10.97
C TRP A 287 -10.63 -22.33 11.26
N LEU A 288 -9.93 -21.20 11.46
CA LEU A 288 -8.50 -21.18 11.79
C LEU A 288 -8.16 -21.89 13.10
N ASP A 289 -9.06 -21.85 14.09
CA ASP A 289 -8.91 -22.52 15.38
C ASP A 289 -8.89 -24.06 15.26
N LEU A 290 -9.36 -24.62 14.15
CA LEU A 290 -9.30 -26.07 13.86
C LEU A 290 -7.91 -26.54 13.43
N HIS A 291 -6.99 -25.61 13.14
CA HIS A 291 -5.68 -25.91 12.58
C HIS A 291 -4.53 -25.67 13.57
N GLY A 292 -3.45 -26.42 13.42
CA GLY A 292 -2.25 -26.27 14.24
C GLY A 292 -1.53 -24.94 13.99
N PRO A 293 -0.61 -24.54 14.89
CA PRO A 293 0.18 -23.33 14.69
C PRO A 293 1.00 -23.42 13.39
N ASP A 294 1.15 -22.27 12.72
CA ASP A 294 2.02 -22.14 11.56
C ASP A 294 1.72 -23.16 10.44
N SER A 295 0.44 -23.50 10.21
CA SER A 295 0.03 -24.59 9.32
C SER A 295 -0.91 -24.18 8.18
N VAL A 296 -1.44 -22.96 8.23
CA VAL A 296 -2.40 -22.43 7.25
C VAL A 296 -1.71 -21.43 6.31
N LEU A 297 -1.92 -21.60 5.01
CA LEU A 297 -1.56 -20.62 3.99
C LEU A 297 -2.71 -19.61 3.80
N TYR A 298 -2.46 -18.33 3.99
CA TYR A 298 -3.39 -17.28 3.57
C TYR A 298 -3.09 -16.84 2.13
N ILE A 299 -4.11 -16.63 1.30
CA ILE A 299 -3.97 -16.27 -0.11
C ILE A 299 -4.86 -15.06 -0.43
N SER A 300 -4.24 -13.95 -0.81
CA SER A 300 -4.93 -12.71 -1.19
C SER A 300 -4.05 -11.84 -2.09
N PHE A 301 -4.61 -11.43 -3.23
CA PHE A 301 -3.95 -10.57 -4.21
C PHE A 301 -4.30 -9.08 -4.03
N GLY A 302 -4.74 -8.73 -2.81
CA GLY A 302 -5.13 -7.36 -2.46
C GLY A 302 -6.51 -6.98 -2.99
N SER A 303 -6.81 -5.67 -2.91
CA SER A 303 -8.15 -5.17 -3.22
C SER A 303 -8.40 -4.92 -4.71
N GLN A 304 -7.38 -4.97 -5.57
CA GLN A 304 -7.46 -4.56 -6.98
C GLN A 304 -7.15 -5.68 -7.97
N ASN A 305 -6.44 -6.74 -7.56
CA ASN A 305 -5.95 -7.75 -8.49
C ASN A 305 -6.75 -9.05 -8.40
N THR A 306 -6.70 -9.80 -9.49
CA THR A 306 -7.17 -11.17 -9.63
C THR A 306 -6.23 -11.90 -10.60
N ILE A 307 -6.33 -13.23 -10.65
CA ILE A 307 -5.51 -14.08 -11.53
C ILE A 307 -6.32 -14.54 -12.74
N GLY A 308 -5.64 -14.91 -13.82
CA GLY A 308 -6.25 -15.52 -14.99
C GLY A 308 -6.87 -16.89 -14.67
N LEU A 309 -7.80 -17.34 -15.53
CA LEU A 309 -8.50 -18.61 -15.35
C LEU A 309 -7.55 -19.81 -15.25
N SER A 310 -6.54 -19.90 -16.13
CA SER A 310 -5.55 -20.99 -16.10
C SER A 310 -4.71 -20.96 -14.82
N GLN A 311 -4.30 -19.78 -14.37
CA GLN A 311 -3.58 -19.61 -13.10
C GLN A 311 -4.46 -20.02 -11.91
N MET A 312 -5.76 -19.72 -11.93
CA MET A 312 -6.70 -20.14 -10.89
C MET A 312 -6.83 -21.66 -10.80
N MET A 313 -6.93 -22.33 -11.95
CA MET A 313 -6.94 -23.80 -12.04
C MET A 313 -5.65 -24.42 -11.48
N GLU A 314 -4.48 -23.95 -11.93
CA GLU A 314 -3.19 -24.49 -11.50
C GLU A 314 -2.88 -24.20 -10.03
N LEU A 315 -3.30 -23.04 -9.52
CA LEU A 315 -3.22 -22.72 -8.09
C LEU A 315 -4.09 -23.68 -7.28
N ALA A 316 -5.33 -23.94 -7.70
CA ALA A 316 -6.21 -24.89 -7.04
C ALA A 316 -5.63 -26.32 -7.02
N ILE A 317 -5.10 -26.80 -8.14
CA ILE A 317 -4.43 -28.10 -8.25
C ILE A 317 -3.25 -28.18 -7.27
N GLY A 318 -2.37 -27.18 -7.27
CA GLY A 318 -1.20 -27.16 -6.36
C GLY A 318 -1.58 -27.05 -4.88
N LEU A 319 -2.68 -26.37 -4.55
CA LEU A 319 -3.20 -26.31 -3.18
C LEU A 319 -3.75 -27.66 -2.72
N GLU A 320 -4.49 -28.34 -3.59
CA GLU A 320 -5.04 -29.67 -3.28
C GLU A 320 -3.91 -30.69 -3.07
N ASP A 321 -2.96 -30.73 -4.01
CA ASP A 321 -1.83 -31.67 -4.02
C ASP A 321 -0.81 -31.45 -2.91
N SER A 322 -0.68 -30.22 -2.40
CA SER A 322 0.28 -29.89 -1.33
C SER A 322 -0.11 -30.40 0.04
N GLY A 323 -1.36 -30.84 0.24
CA GLY A 323 -1.80 -31.32 1.55
C GLY A 323 -2.11 -30.21 2.57
N VAL A 324 -1.74 -28.96 2.29
CA VAL A 324 -1.79 -27.88 3.29
C VAL A 324 -3.21 -27.38 3.50
N SER A 325 -3.42 -26.73 4.65
CA SER A 325 -4.66 -25.99 4.90
C SER A 325 -4.53 -24.55 4.40
N PHE A 326 -5.58 -23.97 3.84
CA PHE A 326 -5.52 -22.62 3.30
C PHE A 326 -6.83 -21.83 3.42
N ILE A 327 -6.69 -20.50 3.48
CA ILE A 327 -7.78 -19.56 3.24
C ILE A 327 -7.46 -18.81 1.95
N TRP A 328 -8.37 -18.85 0.98
CA TRP A 328 -8.18 -18.17 -0.30
C TRP A 328 -9.29 -17.16 -0.55
N VAL A 329 -8.91 -15.89 -0.65
CA VAL A 329 -9.80 -14.82 -1.11
C VAL A 329 -9.93 -14.89 -2.63
N ILE A 330 -11.12 -15.28 -3.11
CA ILE A 330 -11.38 -15.48 -4.53
C ILE A 330 -12.31 -14.42 -5.11
N ARG A 331 -12.08 -14.16 -6.40
CA ARG A 331 -12.76 -13.16 -7.23
C ARG A 331 -12.85 -13.69 -8.66
N PRO A 332 -13.74 -13.14 -9.51
CA PRO A 332 -13.76 -13.49 -10.92
C PRO A 332 -12.37 -13.37 -11.58
N PRO A 333 -12.00 -14.31 -12.46
CA PRO A 333 -10.68 -14.30 -13.09
C PRO A 333 -10.54 -13.13 -14.07
N ILE A 334 -9.31 -12.84 -14.47
CA ILE A 334 -9.02 -11.79 -15.47
C ILE A 334 -9.84 -12.06 -16.74
N GLY A 335 -10.49 -11.02 -17.26
CA GLY A 335 -11.36 -11.09 -18.45
C GLY A 335 -12.85 -11.15 -18.13
N PHE A 336 -13.21 -11.34 -16.86
CA PHE A 336 -14.59 -11.30 -16.38
C PHE A 336 -14.85 -10.04 -15.55
N ASP A 337 -16.12 -9.64 -15.43
CA ASP A 337 -16.50 -8.52 -14.56
C ASP A 337 -16.20 -8.89 -13.10
N MET A 338 -15.34 -8.10 -12.44
CA MET A 338 -14.98 -8.30 -11.02
C MET A 338 -16.19 -8.19 -10.07
N ARG A 339 -17.30 -7.60 -10.51
CA ARG A 339 -18.55 -7.50 -9.73
C ARG A 339 -19.49 -8.69 -9.94
N SER A 340 -19.19 -9.59 -10.88
CA SER A 340 -20.00 -10.77 -11.11
C SER A 340 -19.84 -11.81 -10.01
N GLU A 341 -20.83 -12.69 -9.88
CA GLU A 341 -20.76 -13.81 -8.95
C GLU A 341 -19.64 -14.78 -9.35
N PHE A 342 -19.00 -15.36 -8.34
CA PHE A 342 -17.98 -16.37 -8.58
C PHE A 342 -18.60 -17.66 -9.09
N ARG A 343 -18.05 -18.24 -10.16
CA ARG A 343 -18.54 -19.48 -10.75
C ARG A 343 -17.61 -20.64 -10.44
N ASP A 344 -18.20 -21.76 -10.05
CA ASP A 344 -17.46 -22.98 -9.68
C ASP A 344 -16.64 -23.55 -10.85
N GLU A 345 -17.08 -23.28 -12.09
CA GLU A 345 -16.38 -23.67 -13.33
C GLU A 345 -14.99 -23.05 -13.49
N TRP A 346 -14.63 -22.05 -12.67
CA TRP A 346 -13.30 -21.44 -12.65
C TRP A 346 -12.28 -22.18 -11.79
N LEU A 347 -12.72 -23.25 -11.13
CA LEU A 347 -11.90 -24.14 -10.32
C LEU A 347 -12.05 -25.58 -10.86
N PRO A 348 -11.14 -26.50 -10.48
CA PRO A 348 -11.30 -27.91 -10.81
C PRO A 348 -12.66 -28.43 -10.34
N GLU A 349 -13.29 -29.29 -11.15
CA GLU A 349 -14.63 -29.82 -10.87
C GLU A 349 -14.70 -30.37 -9.43
N GLY A 350 -15.67 -29.88 -8.63
CA GLY A 350 -15.89 -30.30 -7.24
C GLY A 350 -14.85 -29.83 -6.22
N PHE A 351 -13.93 -28.93 -6.58
CA PHE A 351 -12.84 -28.47 -5.71
C PHE A 351 -13.33 -27.90 -4.38
N GLU A 352 -14.25 -26.94 -4.39
CA GLU A 352 -14.73 -26.31 -3.16
C GLU A 352 -15.36 -27.31 -2.19
N GLU A 353 -16.10 -28.29 -2.71
CA GLU A 353 -16.72 -29.31 -1.87
C GLU A 353 -15.72 -30.30 -1.28
N ARG A 354 -14.69 -30.68 -2.04
CA ARG A 354 -13.57 -31.48 -1.49
C ARG A 354 -12.83 -30.72 -0.40
N MET A 355 -12.59 -29.42 -0.59
CA MET A 355 -11.92 -28.57 0.40
C MET A 355 -12.74 -28.39 1.68
N LYS A 356 -14.07 -28.26 1.55
CA LYS A 356 -15.01 -28.14 2.66
C LYS A 356 -15.15 -29.45 3.44
N GLN A 357 -15.29 -30.59 2.75
CA GLN A 357 -15.40 -31.91 3.40
C GLN A 357 -14.14 -32.31 4.15
N SER A 358 -12.97 -32.05 3.56
CA SER A 358 -11.67 -32.31 4.20
C SER A 358 -11.31 -31.27 5.28
N LYS A 359 -12.07 -30.18 5.39
CA LYS A 359 -11.78 -29.01 6.24
C LYS A 359 -10.40 -28.40 5.96
N ARG A 360 -9.87 -28.55 4.75
CA ARG A 360 -8.53 -28.05 4.39
C ARG A 360 -8.54 -26.72 3.67
N GLY A 361 -9.62 -26.36 3.00
CA GLY A 361 -9.70 -25.09 2.28
C GLY A 361 -10.94 -24.28 2.67
N LEU A 362 -10.74 -22.98 2.88
CA LEU A 362 -11.81 -22.01 3.05
C LEU A 362 -11.74 -20.96 1.94
N LEU A 363 -12.73 -20.95 1.05
CA LEU A 363 -12.83 -19.97 -0.03
C LEU A 363 -13.69 -18.78 0.41
N VAL A 364 -13.09 -17.59 0.46
CA VAL A 364 -13.77 -16.36 0.87
C VAL A 364 -14.00 -15.48 -0.34
N ARG A 365 -15.27 -15.18 -0.65
CA ARG A 365 -15.60 -14.32 -1.79
C ARG A 365 -15.31 -12.84 -1.47
N ASN A 366 -14.73 -12.12 -2.44
CA ASN A 366 -14.50 -10.67 -2.47
C ASN A 366 -13.52 -10.10 -1.42
N TRP A 367 -13.82 -10.27 -0.13
CA TRP A 367 -13.09 -9.66 0.97
C TRP A 367 -13.07 -10.59 2.18
N ALA A 368 -11.91 -10.66 2.83
CA ALA A 368 -11.67 -11.40 4.06
C ALA A 368 -11.05 -10.48 5.12
N PRO A 369 -11.22 -10.80 6.42
CA PRO A 369 -10.61 -10.08 7.53
C PRO A 369 -9.09 -10.33 7.59
N GLN A 370 -8.35 -9.78 6.61
CA GLN A 370 -6.93 -10.06 6.37
C GLN A 370 -6.06 -9.88 7.62
N LEU A 371 -6.28 -8.80 8.36
CA LEU A 371 -5.55 -8.51 9.60
C LEU A 371 -5.80 -9.56 10.69
N ASP A 372 -7.07 -9.97 10.87
CA ASP A 372 -7.44 -11.00 11.83
C ASP A 372 -6.84 -12.37 11.44
N ILE A 373 -6.86 -12.71 10.14
CA ILE A 373 -6.26 -13.94 9.61
C ILE A 373 -4.75 -13.93 9.81
N LEU A 374 -4.04 -12.87 9.42
CA LEU A 374 -2.58 -12.76 9.56
C LEU A 374 -2.12 -12.76 11.02
N SER A 375 -2.96 -12.27 11.94
CA SER A 375 -2.66 -12.25 13.39
C SER A 375 -2.92 -13.59 14.07
N HIS A 376 -3.59 -14.53 13.40
CA HIS A 376 -3.94 -15.82 13.98
C HIS A 376 -2.74 -16.77 14.04
N LYS A 377 -2.56 -17.47 15.17
CA LYS A 377 -1.46 -18.42 15.42
C LYS A 377 -1.31 -19.53 14.36
N SER A 378 -2.41 -19.89 13.71
CA SER A 378 -2.44 -20.96 12.70
C SER A 378 -1.89 -20.51 11.34
N THR A 379 -1.85 -19.20 11.07
CA THR A 379 -1.36 -18.66 9.80
C THR A 379 0.14 -18.78 9.72
N GLY A 380 0.62 -19.66 8.83
CA GLY A 380 2.03 -20.00 8.69
C GLY A 380 2.75 -19.27 7.57
N ALA A 381 2.03 -18.81 6.55
CA ALA A 381 2.58 -18.08 5.40
C ALA A 381 1.48 -17.29 4.67
N PHE A 382 1.88 -16.31 3.87
CA PHE A 382 0.98 -15.48 3.06
C PHE A 382 1.39 -15.47 1.58
N LEU A 383 0.57 -16.06 0.70
CA LEU A 383 0.66 -15.84 -0.74
C LEU A 383 0.04 -14.48 -1.10
N SER A 384 0.91 -13.55 -1.49
CA SER A 384 0.59 -12.14 -1.63
C SER A 384 1.11 -11.59 -2.95
N HIS A 385 0.36 -10.62 -3.48
CA HIS A 385 0.81 -9.75 -4.57
C HIS A 385 1.98 -8.82 -4.21
N CYS A 386 2.50 -8.84 -2.98
CA CYS A 386 3.61 -7.99 -2.53
C CYS A 386 3.34 -6.47 -2.60
N GLY A 387 2.08 -6.04 -2.58
CA GLY A 387 1.74 -4.64 -2.36
C GLY A 387 2.16 -4.21 -0.96
N TRP A 388 2.74 -3.02 -0.84
CA TRP A 388 3.48 -2.66 0.38
C TRP A 388 2.65 -2.70 1.67
N ASN A 389 1.38 -2.30 1.64
CA ASN A 389 0.50 -2.42 2.81
C ASN A 389 0.37 -3.90 3.26
N SER A 390 0.15 -4.83 2.33
CA SER A 390 0.09 -6.26 2.65
C SER A 390 1.41 -6.82 3.16
N VAL A 391 2.54 -6.29 2.68
CA VAL A 391 3.88 -6.63 3.20
C VAL A 391 4.00 -6.21 4.67
N LEU A 392 3.68 -4.96 4.99
CA LEU A 392 3.72 -4.46 6.37
C LEU A 392 2.77 -5.22 7.29
N GLU A 393 1.55 -5.52 6.84
CA GLU A 393 0.58 -6.31 7.61
C GLU A 393 1.14 -7.70 7.93
N SER A 394 1.68 -8.41 6.93
CA SER A 394 2.27 -9.75 7.10
C SER A 394 3.45 -9.75 8.07
N LEU A 395 4.43 -8.87 7.82
CA LEU A 395 5.67 -8.84 8.59
C LEU A 395 5.45 -8.27 9.98
N SER A 396 4.44 -7.41 10.20
CA SER A 396 4.03 -7.00 11.54
C SER A 396 3.52 -8.17 12.40
N GLN A 397 3.06 -9.24 11.76
CA GLN A 397 2.63 -10.46 12.44
C GLN A 397 3.70 -11.57 12.42
N GLY A 398 4.83 -11.36 11.72
CA GLY A 398 5.91 -12.33 11.62
C GLY A 398 5.60 -13.47 10.64
N VAL A 399 4.70 -13.22 9.69
CA VAL A 399 4.28 -14.20 8.68
C VAL A 399 5.13 -14.03 7.41
N PRO A 400 5.86 -15.06 6.96
CA PRO A 400 6.64 -15.01 5.73
C PRO A 400 5.76 -15.01 4.47
N ILE A 401 6.31 -14.56 3.34
CA ILE A 401 5.53 -14.23 2.13
C ILE A 401 5.92 -15.14 0.95
N LEU A 402 4.93 -15.74 0.29
CA LEU A 402 5.06 -16.26 -1.07
C LEU A 402 4.70 -15.11 -2.02
N GLY A 403 5.67 -14.62 -2.78
CA GLY A 403 5.52 -13.46 -3.64
C GLY A 403 4.94 -13.82 -4.99
N TRP A 404 3.87 -13.12 -5.39
CA TRP A 404 3.33 -13.13 -6.75
C TRP A 404 3.07 -11.69 -7.19
N PRO A 405 4.12 -10.88 -7.44
CA PRO A 405 3.95 -9.49 -7.84
C PRO A 405 3.16 -9.36 -9.14
N MET A 406 2.18 -8.45 -9.17
CA MET A 406 1.24 -8.31 -10.29
C MET A 406 1.33 -6.94 -10.99
N ALA A 407 1.50 -5.85 -10.24
CA ALA A 407 1.44 -4.49 -10.76
C ALA A 407 2.25 -3.49 -9.91
N ALA A 408 2.28 -2.23 -10.32
CA ALA A 408 2.93 -1.12 -9.58
C ALA A 408 4.39 -1.44 -9.19
N GLU A 409 4.77 -1.19 -7.94
CA GLU A 409 6.11 -1.43 -7.40
C GLU A 409 6.32 -2.85 -6.84
N GLN A 410 5.31 -3.72 -6.92
CA GLN A 410 5.25 -5.01 -6.24
C GLN A 410 6.42 -5.94 -6.60
N ALA A 411 6.86 -5.94 -7.86
CA ALA A 411 7.97 -6.78 -8.28
C ALA A 411 9.31 -6.37 -7.63
N TYR A 412 9.47 -5.07 -7.38
CA TYR A 412 10.64 -4.54 -6.67
C TYR A 412 10.56 -4.83 -5.18
N ASN A 413 9.36 -4.73 -4.59
CA ASN A 413 9.12 -5.19 -3.21
C ASN A 413 9.47 -6.68 -3.07
N SER A 414 8.98 -7.52 -3.98
CA SER A 414 9.26 -8.97 -3.98
C SER A 414 10.76 -9.26 -4.09
N LYS A 415 11.48 -8.56 -4.96
CA LYS A 415 12.94 -8.67 -5.09
C LYS A 415 13.64 -8.37 -3.75
N MET A 416 13.30 -7.24 -3.13
CA MET A 416 13.88 -6.84 -1.84
C MET A 416 13.54 -7.84 -0.72
N LEU A 417 12.30 -8.31 -0.64
CA LEU A 417 11.86 -9.28 0.37
C LEU A 417 12.65 -10.61 0.28
N MET A 418 13.02 -11.00 -0.94
CA MET A 418 13.78 -12.22 -1.21
C MET A 418 15.29 -12.02 -1.00
N GLU A 419 15.87 -10.99 -1.61
CA GLU A 419 17.32 -10.80 -1.70
C GLU A 419 17.91 -10.09 -0.48
N GLU A 420 17.19 -9.10 0.07
CA GLU A 420 17.70 -8.27 1.17
C GLU A 420 17.19 -8.77 2.53
N MET A 421 15.89 -9.04 2.64
CA MET A 421 15.27 -9.45 3.92
C MET A 421 15.29 -10.97 4.12
N GLY A 422 15.22 -11.76 3.04
CA GLY A 422 15.10 -13.22 3.09
C GLY A 422 13.84 -13.74 3.77
N VAL A 423 12.74 -12.98 3.71
CA VAL A 423 11.42 -13.33 4.28
C VAL A 423 10.43 -13.81 3.21
N SER A 424 10.88 -13.90 1.95
CA SER A 424 10.03 -14.29 0.82
C SER A 424 10.71 -15.24 -0.16
N VAL A 425 9.87 -16.03 -0.83
CA VAL A 425 10.19 -16.73 -2.08
C VAL A 425 9.16 -16.32 -3.13
N GLU A 426 9.60 -16.21 -4.37
CA GLU A 426 8.71 -15.87 -5.48
C GLU A 426 8.07 -17.14 -6.06
N LEU A 427 6.74 -17.13 -6.18
CA LEU A 427 5.98 -18.19 -6.86
C LEU A 427 5.95 -17.94 -8.37
N THR A 428 5.69 -16.70 -8.79
CA THR A 428 5.68 -16.30 -10.20
C THR A 428 5.73 -14.78 -10.34
N ARG A 429 5.84 -14.27 -11.58
CA ARG A 429 5.96 -12.84 -11.90
C ARG A 429 4.87 -12.37 -12.84
N GLY A 430 4.25 -11.24 -12.49
CA GLY A 430 3.27 -10.54 -13.31
C GLY A 430 1.92 -11.23 -13.40
N SER A 431 0.94 -10.52 -13.97
CA SER A 431 -0.39 -11.04 -14.26
C SER A 431 -0.40 -12.11 -15.36
N GLN A 432 0.64 -12.16 -16.19
CA GLN A 432 0.79 -13.11 -17.30
C GLN A 432 1.75 -14.28 -16.98
N GLY A 433 2.25 -14.36 -15.75
CA GLY A 433 3.15 -15.44 -15.33
C GLY A 433 2.49 -16.81 -15.46
N ILE A 434 3.19 -17.76 -16.08
CA ILE A 434 2.69 -19.14 -16.15
C ILE A 434 3.02 -19.83 -14.83
N ILE A 435 2.05 -20.53 -14.26
CA ILE A 435 2.26 -21.41 -13.11
C ILE A 435 1.76 -22.81 -13.46
N VAL A 436 2.32 -23.80 -12.79
CA VAL A 436 1.91 -25.21 -12.88
C VAL A 436 1.71 -25.73 -11.47
N GLY A 437 0.68 -26.54 -11.24
CA GLY A 437 0.29 -27.03 -9.91
C GLY A 437 1.42 -27.72 -9.16
N LYS A 438 2.30 -28.45 -9.86
CA LYS A 438 3.51 -29.04 -9.28
C LYS A 438 4.46 -28.01 -8.68
N GLU A 439 4.64 -26.87 -9.35
CA GLU A 439 5.51 -25.79 -8.86
C GLU A 439 4.85 -25.04 -7.70
N VAL A 440 3.55 -24.79 -7.79
CA VAL A 440 2.74 -24.24 -6.69
C VAL A 440 2.91 -25.08 -5.44
N LYS A 441 2.71 -26.41 -5.55
CA LYS A 441 2.91 -27.35 -4.46
C LYS A 441 4.32 -27.23 -3.85
N ARG A 442 5.35 -27.29 -4.70
CA ARG A 442 6.75 -27.24 -4.27
C ARG A 442 7.08 -25.98 -3.48
N VAL A 443 6.60 -24.82 -3.95
CA VAL A 443 6.85 -23.53 -3.28
C VAL A 443 6.08 -23.44 -1.95
N ILE A 444 4.84 -23.94 -1.91
CA ILE A 444 4.04 -24.01 -0.67
C ILE A 444 4.73 -24.88 0.38
N GLU A 445 5.18 -26.08 0.00
CA GLU A 445 5.89 -27.00 0.88
C GLU A 445 7.17 -26.35 1.42
N LEU A 446 7.97 -25.74 0.55
CA LEU A 446 9.23 -25.06 0.93
C LEU A 446 9.05 -23.97 2.00
N VAL A 447 7.96 -23.19 1.94
CA VAL A 447 7.73 -22.09 2.91
C VAL A 447 7.11 -22.60 4.21
N LEU A 448 6.27 -23.62 4.15
CA LEU A 448 5.62 -24.20 5.33
C LEU A 448 6.44 -25.30 6.01
N GLU A 449 7.59 -25.68 5.43
CA GLU A 449 8.60 -26.53 6.04
C GLU A 449 8.93 -26.07 7.47
N LYS A 450 8.90 -27.03 8.41
CA LYS A 450 9.19 -26.77 9.83
C LYS A 450 10.67 -26.63 10.12
N GLU A 451 11.54 -27.10 9.22
CA GLU A 451 13.00 -27.02 9.29
C GLU A 451 13.56 -26.56 7.94
N GLY A 452 14.78 -26.01 7.91
CA GLY A 452 15.37 -25.50 6.67
C GLY A 452 14.80 -24.14 6.26
N LYS A 453 14.57 -23.94 4.96
CA LYS A 453 14.32 -22.60 4.40
C LYS A 453 13.03 -21.97 4.94
N GLY A 454 11.95 -22.73 5.09
CA GLY A 454 10.69 -22.24 5.66
C GLY A 454 10.85 -21.74 7.10
N LYS A 455 11.61 -22.46 7.93
CA LYS A 455 11.95 -22.05 9.31
C LYS A 455 12.80 -20.78 9.33
N ASP A 456 13.82 -20.70 8.48
CA ASP A 456 14.69 -19.52 8.39
C ASP A 456 13.91 -18.27 7.99
N MET A 457 13.01 -18.39 7.01
CA MET A 457 12.13 -17.31 6.58
C MET A 457 11.22 -16.85 7.73
N ARG A 458 10.63 -17.78 8.49
CA ARG A 458 9.78 -17.47 9.65
C ARG A 458 10.58 -16.75 10.75
N ASN A 459 11.79 -17.21 11.06
CA ASN A 459 12.67 -16.56 12.03
C ASN A 459 13.01 -15.13 11.61
N LYS A 460 13.34 -14.91 10.33
CA LYS A 460 13.59 -13.57 9.78
C LYS A 460 12.34 -12.69 9.84
N ALA A 461 11.16 -13.23 9.50
CA ALA A 461 9.91 -12.48 9.60
C ALA A 461 9.59 -12.08 11.05
N VAL A 462 9.87 -12.95 12.02
CA VAL A 462 9.76 -12.65 13.46
C VAL A 462 10.75 -11.58 13.91
N GLU A 463 11.94 -11.52 13.32
CA GLU A 463 12.89 -10.45 13.60
C GLU A 463 12.41 -9.11 13.05
N VAL A 464 11.95 -9.09 11.80
CA VAL A 464 11.34 -7.90 11.19
C VAL A 464 10.13 -7.43 12.01
N LYS A 465 9.30 -8.35 12.52
CA LYS A 465 8.19 -8.02 13.44
C LYS A 465 8.66 -7.23 14.67
N LYS A 466 9.79 -7.61 15.28
CA LYS A 466 10.34 -6.89 16.44
C LYS A 466 10.84 -5.51 16.03
N GLN A 467 11.53 -5.39 14.90
CA GLN A 467 12.05 -4.12 14.38
C GLN A 467 10.91 -3.13 14.09
N LEU A 468 9.84 -3.59 13.41
CA LEU A 468 8.64 -2.79 13.15
C LEU A 468 7.99 -2.25 14.43
N ARG A 469 7.95 -3.06 15.49
CA ARG A 469 7.39 -2.66 16.80
C ARG A 469 8.29 -1.69 17.55
N ALA A 470 9.61 -1.93 17.52
CA ALA A 470 10.58 -1.05 18.14
C ALA A 470 10.58 0.35 17.51
N ALA A 471 10.43 0.43 16.18
CA ALA A 471 10.42 1.68 15.43
C ALA A 471 9.27 2.64 15.80
N VAL A 472 8.14 2.11 16.26
CA VAL A 472 6.98 2.90 16.69
C VAL A 472 6.89 3.09 18.21
N SER A 473 7.85 2.57 18.97
CA SER A 473 7.87 2.73 20.42
C SER A 473 8.03 4.21 20.78
N ASP A 474 7.10 4.75 21.56
CA ASP A 474 7.13 6.16 22.03
C ASP A 474 7.48 6.22 23.53
N GLU A 475 8.47 5.41 23.93
CA GLU A 475 9.02 5.45 25.28
C GLU A 475 9.94 6.68 25.44
N THR A 476 9.81 7.39 26.56
CA THR A 476 10.44 8.71 26.78
C THR A 476 11.95 8.70 26.68
N GLU A 477 12.61 7.60 27.04
CA GLU A 477 14.07 7.49 27.06
C GLU A 477 14.64 6.86 25.78
N ASN A 478 13.84 6.15 24.99
CA ASN A 478 14.30 5.47 23.78
C ASN A 478 13.21 5.39 22.69
N LYS A 479 12.84 6.55 22.15
CA LYS A 479 11.92 6.64 21.00
C LYS A 479 12.43 5.82 19.82
N GLY A 480 11.53 5.08 19.18
CA GLY A 480 11.78 4.36 17.95
C GLY A 480 12.11 5.28 16.77
N SER A 481 12.73 4.70 15.72
CA SER A 481 13.17 5.42 14.52
C SER A 481 12.04 6.18 13.84
N SER A 482 10.86 5.58 13.69
CA SER A 482 9.71 6.22 13.05
C SER A 482 9.10 7.34 13.87
N VAL A 483 9.11 7.20 15.19
CA VAL A 483 8.70 8.28 16.12
C VAL A 483 9.64 9.47 15.99
N LYS A 484 10.96 9.23 15.98
CA LYS A 484 11.98 10.26 15.79
C LYS A 484 11.85 10.93 14.42
N ALA A 485 11.62 10.16 13.36
CA ALA A 485 11.42 10.68 12.01
C ALA A 485 10.17 11.56 11.91
N MET A 486 9.08 11.18 12.59
CA MET A 486 7.87 12.01 12.68
C MET A 486 8.11 13.32 13.45
N ASP A 487 8.84 13.27 14.57
CA ASP A 487 9.23 14.45 15.34
C ASP A 487 10.09 15.42 14.51
N ASP A 488 11.04 14.87 13.74
CA ASP A 488 11.91 15.64 12.86
C ASP A 488 11.13 16.27 11.69
N PHE A 489 10.22 15.52 11.09
CA PHE A 489 9.29 16.02 10.08
C PHE A 489 8.48 17.22 10.60
N VAL A 490 7.83 17.06 11.76
CA VAL A 490 7.01 18.13 12.38
C VAL A 490 7.85 19.37 12.67
N ARG A 491 9.06 19.19 13.22
CA ARG A 491 9.99 20.29 13.47
C ARG A 491 10.38 21.02 12.18
N THR A 492 10.65 20.26 11.12
CA THR A 492 11.05 20.81 9.82
C THR A 492 9.95 21.66 9.20
N ILE A 493 8.69 21.20 9.19
CA ILE A 493 7.58 21.97 8.61
C ILE A 493 7.24 23.22 9.43
N LEU A 494 7.39 23.18 10.76
CA LEU A 494 7.22 24.36 11.62
C LEU A 494 8.30 25.42 11.34
N SER A 495 9.57 25.01 11.20
CA SER A 495 10.67 25.92 10.85
C SER A 495 10.42 26.60 9.50
N LYS A 496 10.01 25.82 8.48
CA LYS A 496 9.73 26.35 7.15
C LYS A 496 8.59 27.37 7.15
N SER A 497 7.54 27.12 7.92
CA SER A 497 6.43 28.07 8.06
C SER A 497 6.89 29.40 8.67
N GLN A 498 7.80 29.36 9.65
CA GLN A 498 8.37 30.56 10.27
C GLN A 498 9.28 31.35 9.31
N GLU A 499 10.12 30.65 8.53
CA GLU A 499 10.97 31.25 7.49
C GLU A 499 10.14 31.96 6.41
N GLN A 500 9.02 31.36 6.00
CA GLN A 500 8.09 31.96 5.04
C GLN A 500 7.40 33.21 5.59
N ALA A 501 6.95 33.18 6.85
CA ALA A 501 6.35 34.33 7.51
C ALA A 501 7.34 35.51 7.60
N ALA A 502 8.58 35.25 8.01
CA ALA A 502 9.63 36.27 8.10
C ALA A 502 9.98 36.88 6.73
N SER A 503 9.98 36.07 5.66
CA SER A 503 10.27 36.55 4.30
C SER A 503 9.20 37.51 3.77
N ILE A 504 7.93 37.32 4.16
CA ILE A 504 6.80 38.19 3.77
C ILE A 504 6.87 39.53 4.52
N GLU A 505 7.30 39.53 5.79
CA GLU A 505 7.45 40.76 6.57
C GLU A 505 8.59 41.65 6.08
N VAL A 506 9.67 41.07 5.53
CA VAL A 506 10.80 41.82 4.97
C VAL A 506 10.48 42.43 3.59
N GLN A 507 9.45 41.92 2.90
CA GLN A 507 9.01 42.41 1.58
C GLN A 507 7.88 43.46 1.65
N LYS A 508 7.31 43.69 2.82
CA LYS A 508 6.33 44.76 3.09
C LYS A 508 7.04 45.97 3.69
#